data_AF-A0AA96YRK6-F1
#
_entry.id   AF-A0AA96YRK6-F1
#
_cell.length_a   1.000
_cell.length_b   1.000
_cell.length_c   1.000
_cell.angle_alpha   90.00
_cell.angle_beta   90.00
_cell.angle_gamma   90.00
#
_symmetry.space_group_name_H-M   'P 1'
#
loop_
_entity.id
_entity.type
_entity.pdbx_description
1 polymer ?
#
loop_
_entity_poly.entity_id
_entity_poly.type
_entity_poly.pdbx_seq_one_letter_code
_entity_poly.pdbx_strand_id
1 'polypeptide(L)' 'MEQFIALRRHYYPHDSDEIDSLARAAWLNNQHWENMRIAVANGIALALKGDK' A
#
# COMPACT_ATOMS: atom_id res chain seq x y z
N MET A 1 15.78 2.35 -8.40
CA MET A 1 16.14 1.84 -7.05
C MET A 1 15.72 2.80 -5.94
N GLU A 2 15.84 4.11 -6.12
CA GLU A 2 15.46 5.13 -5.11
C GLU A 2 14.03 5.00 -4.57
N GLN A 3 13.05 4.70 -5.43
CA GLN A 3 11.67 4.52 -4.99
C GLN A 3 11.53 3.40 -3.94
N PHE A 4 12.23 2.27 -4.11
CA PHE A 4 12.17 1.16 -3.15
C PHE A 4 12.86 1.50 -1.83
N ILE A 5 13.94 2.27 -1.88
CA ILE A 5 14.62 2.77 -0.67
C ILE A 5 13.70 3.73 0.09
N ALA A 6 12.98 4.61 -0.61
CA ALA A 6 12.00 5.51 -0.01
C ALA A 6 10.85 4.73 0.66
N LEU A 7 10.32 3.71 -0.03
CA LEU A 7 9.30 2.81 0.53
C LEU A 7 9.82 2.05 1.74
N ARG A 8 11.04 1.51 1.69
CA ARG A 8 11.67 0.83 2.82
C ARG A 8 11.83 1.76 4.00
N ARG A 9 12.28 3.00 3.81
CA ARG A 9 12.36 3.99 4.90
C ARG A 9 11.01 4.34 5.50
N HIS A 10 9.94 4.34 4.70
CA HIS A 10 8.58 4.60 5.17
C HIS A 10 8.03 3.44 6.02
N TYR A 11 8.14 2.20 5.53
CA TYR A 11 7.56 1.03 6.21
C TYR A 11 8.48 0.41 7.27
N TYR A 12 9.80 0.51 7.07
CA TYR A 12 10.84 -0.13 7.88
C TYR A 12 12.01 0.85 8.10
N PRO A 13 11.81 1.94 8.86
CA PRO A 13 12.79 3.03 8.99
C PRO A 13 14.14 2.59 9.58
N HIS A 14 14.14 1.52 10.37
CA HIS A 14 15.33 0.99 11.05
C HIS A 14 15.96 -0.22 10.33
N ASP A 15 15.39 -0.66 9.22
CA ASP A 15 15.84 -1.85 8.50
C ASP A 15 16.88 -1.47 7.41
N SER A 16 17.73 -2.42 7.05
CA SER A 16 18.78 -2.22 6.05
C SER A 16 18.20 -2.12 4.62
N ASP A 17 19.02 -1.64 3.67
CA ASP A 17 18.66 -1.60 2.23
C ASP A 17 18.83 -2.96 1.54
N GLU A 18 18.63 -4.06 2.27
CA GLU A 18 18.65 -5.42 1.74
C GLU A 18 17.47 -5.66 0.78
N ILE A 19 17.71 -6.50 -0.23
CA ILE A 19 16.73 -6.80 -1.28
C ILE A 19 15.40 -7.29 -0.68
N ASP A 20 15.45 -8.11 0.37
CA ASP A 20 14.25 -8.62 1.03
C ASP A 20 13.45 -7.51 1.72
N SER A 21 14.12 -6.57 2.38
CA SER A 21 13.47 -5.41 3.02
C SER A 21 12.85 -4.46 1.99
N LEU A 22 13.54 -4.25 0.86
CA LEU A 22 13.00 -3.51 -0.28
C LEU A 22 11.78 -4.20 -0.90
N ALA A 23 11.84 -5.52 -1.08
CA ALA A 23 10.75 -6.32 -1.64
C ALA A 23 9.52 -6.34 -0.73
N ARG A 24 9.72 -6.50 0.59
CA ARG A 24 8.63 -6.41 1.58
C ARG A 24 7.96 -5.04 1.57
N ALA A 25 8.74 -3.96 1.52
CA ALA A 25 8.20 -2.60 1.45
C ALA A 25 7.39 -2.37 0.17
N ALA A 26 7.87 -2.88 -0.97
CA ALA A 26 7.14 -2.83 -2.23
C ALA A 26 5.82 -3.61 -2.15
N TRP A 27 5.84 -4.81 -1.57
CA TRP A 27 4.64 -5.62 -1.38
C TRP A 27 3.60 -4.91 -0.51
N LEU A 28 4.01 -4.33 0.62
CA LEU A 28 3.11 -3.57 1.50
C LEU A 28 2.46 -2.38 0.79
N ASN A 29 3.25 -1.61 0.03
CA ASN A 29 2.71 -0.50 -0.76
C ASN A 29 1.66 -0.98 -1.77
N ASN A 30 1.94 -2.07 -2.48
CA ASN A 30 1.01 -2.63 -3.46
C ASN A 30 -0.28 -3.09 -2.80
N GLN A 31 -0.18 -3.77 -1.65
CA GLN A 31 -1.36 -4.20 -0.87
C GLN A 31 -2.18 -3.00 -0.37
N HIS A 32 -1.52 -1.94 0.11
CA HIS A 32 -2.20 -0.71 0.53
C HIS A 32 -3.05 -0.11 -0.60
N TRP A 33 -2.47 0.05 -1.79
CA TRP A 33 -3.18 0.63 -2.93
C TRP A 33 -4.28 -0.27 -3.48
N GLU A 34 -4.11 -1.59 -3.42
CA GLU A 34 -5.18 -2.52 -3.79
C GLU A 34 -6.38 -2.42 -2.84
N ASN A 35 -6.12 -2.41 -1.53
CA ASN A 35 -7.17 -2.23 -0.53
C ASN A 35 -7.85 -0.87 -0.67
N MET A 36 -7.09 0.20 -0.95
CA MET A 36 -7.65 1.53 -1.19
C MET A 36 -8.57 1.56 -2.41
N ARG A 37 -8.21 0.89 -3.51
CA ARG A 37 -9.10 0.77 -4.69
C ARG A 37 -10.40 0.09 -4.34
N ILE A 38 -10.34 -1.02 -3.59
CA ILE A 38 -11.52 -1.76 -3.15
C ILE A 38 -12.39 -0.89 -2.23
N ALA A 39 -11.79 -0.21 -1.26
CA ALA A 39 -12.50 0.66 -0.33
C ALA A 39 -13.22 1.81 -1.07
N VAL A 40 -12.54 2.43 -2.04
CA VAL A 40 -13.14 3.49 -2.87
C VAL A 40 -14.29 2.95 -3.71
N ALA A 41 -14.13 1.80 -4.36
CA ALA A 41 -15.19 1.18 -5.16
C ALA A 41 -16.42 0.84 -4.29
N ASN A 42 -16.19 0.29 -3.10
CA ASN A 42 -17.25 -0.02 -2.15
C ASN A 42 -17.95 1.24 -1.65
N GLY A 43 -17.19 2.31 -1.35
CA GLY A 43 -17.74 3.60 -0.94
C GLY A 43 -18.62 4.24 -2.02
N ILE A 44 -18.18 4.21 -3.29
CA ILE A 44 -18.99 4.68 -4.43
C ILE A 44 -20.27 3.85 -4.57
N ALA A 45 -20.16 2.52 -4.49
CA ALA A 45 -21.31 1.63 -4.58
C ALA A 45 -22.33 1.90 -3.47
N LEU A 46 -21.86 2.14 -2.24
CA LEU A 46 -22.69 2.51 -1.10
C LEU A 46 -23.37 3.87 -1.32
N ALA A 47 -22.63 4.88 -1.75
CA ALA A 47 -23.18 6.22 -2.01
C ALA A 47 -24.27 6.22 -3.08
N LEU A 48 -24.15 5.37 -4.10
CA LEU A 48 -25.12 5.27 -5.20
C LEU A 48 -26.32 4.38 -4.87
N LYS A 49 -26.14 3.34 -4.06
CA LYS A 49 -27.21 2.36 -3.73
C LYS A 49 -27.92 2.66 -2.41
N GLY A 50 -27.33 3.48 -1.55
CA GLY A 50 -27.75 3.68 -0.15
C GLY A 50 -27.23 2.55 0.75
N ASP A 51 -27.09 2.87 2.04
CA ASP A 51 -26.94 1.84 3.08
C ASP A 51 -28.34 1.25 3.34
N LYS A 52 -28.43 -0.08 3.41
CA LYS A 52 -29.72 -0.78 3.55
C LYS A 52 -30.36 -0.55 4.92
#